data_AF-L8P9M9-F1
#
_entry.id   AF-L8P9M9-F1
#
_cell.length_a   1.000
_cell.length_b   1.000
_cell.length_c   1.000
_cell.angle_alpha   90.00
_cell.angle_beta   90.00
_cell.angle_gamma   90.00
#
_symmetry.space_group_name_H-M   'P 1'
#
loop_
_entity.id
_entity.type
_entity.pdbx_description
1 polymer ?
#
loop_
_entity_poly.entity_id
_entity_poly.type
_entity_poly.pdbx_seq_one_letter_code
_entity_poly.pdbx_strand_id
1 'polypeptide(L)'
;MDGRLVTRLRTPVHRIPAELVPRGTHRVTVRLHADDGTVWAVDGEPVEGTADITASGAETTAAPKATQSAAALSAPGARLRTGGRASPDRAGKAS
;
A
#
# COMPACT_ATOMS: atom_id res chain seq x y z
N MET A 1 -17.75 15.62 -14.82
CA MET A 1 -16.85 15.93 -13.68
C MET A 1 -15.77 16.85 -14.22
N ASP A 2 -15.89 18.13 -13.93
CA ASP A 2 -15.19 19.18 -14.68
C ASP A 2 -13.81 19.50 -14.07
N GLY A 3 -13.24 18.54 -13.34
CA GLY A 3 -11.96 18.68 -12.62
C GLY A 3 -11.98 19.61 -11.40
N ARG A 4 -13.10 20.29 -11.11
CA ARG A 4 -13.21 21.19 -9.95
C ARG A 4 -13.32 20.40 -8.65
N LEU A 5 -12.55 20.81 -7.62
CA LEU A 5 -12.65 20.27 -6.27
C LEU A 5 -14.07 20.50 -5.72
N VAL A 6 -14.77 19.41 -5.40
CA VAL A 6 -16.12 19.47 -4.82
C VAL A 6 -16.04 19.40 -3.29
N THR A 7 -15.27 18.46 -2.75
CA THR A 7 -14.95 18.38 -1.32
C THR A 7 -13.68 17.57 -1.08
N ARG A 8 -13.16 17.62 0.15
CA ARG A 8 -12.02 16.82 0.58
C ARG A 8 -12.50 15.66 1.46
N LEU A 9 -12.18 14.43 1.06
CA LEU A 9 -12.34 13.27 1.92
C LEU A 9 -11.34 13.36 3.09
N ARG A 10 -11.83 13.39 4.33
CA ARG A 10 -11.00 13.59 5.52
C ARG A 10 -10.21 12.35 5.90
N THR A 11 -10.88 11.20 5.99
CA THR A 11 -10.27 9.95 6.45
C THR A 11 -10.69 8.80 5.54
N PRO A 12 -9.79 8.25 4.72
CA PRO A 12 -10.10 7.09 3.89
C PRO A 12 -10.18 5.78 4.71
N VAL A 13 -9.82 5.81 5.99
CA VAL A 13 -9.76 4.64 6.86
C VAL A 13 -10.58 4.87 8.12
N HIS A 14 -11.42 3.89 8.43
CA HIS A 14 -12.13 3.78 9.70
C HIS A 14 -11.82 2.41 10.32
N ARG A 15 -11.44 2.38 11.59
CA ARG A 15 -11.09 1.13 12.28
C ARG A 15 -12.17 0.82 13.32
N ILE A 16 -12.77 -0.36 13.17
CA ILE A 16 -13.72 -0.90 14.14
C ILE A 16 -12.95 -1.89 15.05
N PRO A 17 -13.11 -1.83 16.39
CA PRO A 17 -12.56 -2.83 17.29
C PRO A 17 -13.00 -4.24 16.92
N ALA A 18 -12.05 -5.20 16.94
CA ALA A 18 -12.32 -6.58 16.54
C ALA A 18 -13.33 -7.29 17.47
N GLU A 19 -13.41 -6.87 18.73
CA GLU A 19 -14.39 -7.37 19.70
C GLU A 19 -15.85 -7.02 19.34
N LEU A 20 -16.05 -5.98 18.52
CA LEU A 20 -17.37 -5.55 18.05
C LEU A 20 -17.77 -6.23 16.73
N VAL A 21 -16.85 -6.96 16.10
CA VAL A 21 -17.06 -7.59 14.80
C VAL A 21 -16.75 -9.09 14.94
N PRO A 22 -17.74 -9.90 15.39
CA PRO A 22 -17.60 -11.35 15.46
C PRO A 22 -17.15 -11.93 14.11
N ARG A 23 -16.57 -13.14 14.11
CA ARG A 23 -16.20 -13.80 12.86
C ARG A 23 -17.43 -14.11 12.01
N GLY A 24 -17.27 -14.02 10.69
CA GLY A 24 -18.35 -14.26 9.73
C GLY A 24 -18.38 -13.21 8.62
N THR A 25 -19.47 -13.25 7.87
CA THR A 25 -19.77 -12.28 6.80
C THR A 25 -20.57 -11.11 7.34
N HIS A 26 -20.10 -9.90 7.09
CA HIS A 26 -20.71 -8.65 7.53
C HIS A 26 -21.06 -7.79 6.32
N ARG A 27 -22.25 -7.21 6.33
CA ARG A 27 -22.65 -6.22 5.32
C ARG A 27 -22.31 -4.83 5.82
N VAL A 28 -21.46 -4.14 5.09
CA VAL A 28 -20.97 -2.79 5.44
C VAL A 28 -21.45 -1.80 4.41
N THR A 29 -22.02 -0.69 4.88
CA THR A 29 -22.41 0.46 4.04
C THR A 29 -21.51 1.63 4.36
N VAL A 30 -20.93 2.24 3.33
CA VAL A 30 -20.17 3.49 3.41
C VAL A 30 -21.02 4.57 2.76
N ARG A 31 -21.23 5.68 3.47
CA ARG A 31 -21.97 6.85 2.99
C ARG A 31 -21.08 8.08 3.01
N LEU A 32 -21.24 8.95 2.01
CA LEU A 32 -20.52 10.21 1.95
C LEU A 32 -21.22 11.30 2.75
N HIS A 33 -20.45 12.00 3.59
CA HIS A 33 -20.90 13.15 4.37
C HIS A 33 -20.04 14.37 4.05
N ALA A 34 -20.67 15.55 4.10
CA ALA A 34 -20.02 16.83 4.11
C ALA A 34 -19.21 17.00 5.41
N ASP A 35 -18.37 18.03 5.43
CA ASP A 35 -17.54 18.32 6.59
C ASP A 35 -18.33 18.78 7.82
N ASP A 36 -19.56 19.29 7.62
CA ASP A 36 -20.51 19.60 8.69
C ASP A 36 -21.37 18.40 9.14
N GLY A 37 -21.15 17.21 8.55
CA GLY A 37 -21.90 15.99 8.85
C GLY A 37 -23.16 15.78 7.99
N THR A 38 -23.53 16.74 7.13
CA THR A 38 -24.67 16.59 6.22
C THR A 38 -24.44 15.47 5.22
N VAL A 39 -25.43 14.59 5.00
CA VAL A 39 -25.34 13.52 4.00
C VAL A 39 -25.24 14.11 2.60
N TRP A 40 -24.31 13.59 1.79
CA TRP A 40 -24.28 13.90 0.37
C TRP A 40 -25.36 13.10 -0.35
N ALA A 41 -26.22 13.80 -1.07
CA ALA A 41 -27.30 13.20 -1.84
C ALA A 41 -27.30 13.73 -3.29
N VAL A 42 -27.68 12.86 -4.23
CA VAL A 42 -27.97 13.20 -5.62
C VAL A 42 -29.45 12.93 -5.84
N ASP A 43 -30.20 13.93 -6.27
CA ASP A 43 -31.65 13.84 -6.45
C ASP A 43 -32.42 13.36 -5.20
N GLY A 44 -31.91 13.68 -4.01
CA GLY A 44 -32.47 13.26 -2.73
C GLY A 44 -32.03 11.88 -2.24
N GLU A 45 -31.31 11.12 -3.06
CA GLU A 45 -30.80 9.80 -2.70
C GLU A 45 -29.36 9.87 -2.15
N PRO A 46 -29.05 9.24 -1.01
CA PRO A 46 -27.71 9.23 -0.45
C PRO A 46 -26.67 8.62 -1.38
N VAL A 47 -25.50 9.25 -1.46
CA VAL A 47 -24.34 8.66 -2.12
C VAL A 47 -23.71 7.63 -1.17
N GLU A 48 -23.94 6.35 -1.45
CA GLU A 48 -23.43 5.24 -0.65
C GLU A 48 -23.06 4.00 -1.46
N GLY A 49 -22.26 3.12 -0.84
CA GLY A 49 -21.89 1.82 -1.39
C GLY A 49 -21.96 0.76 -0.30
N THR A 50 -22.47 -0.43 -0.65
CA THR A 50 -22.59 -1.56 0.27
C THR A 50 -21.78 -2.74 -0.22
N ALA A 51 -21.09 -3.42 0.70
CA ALA A 51 -20.30 -4.60 0.40
C ALA A 51 -20.38 -5.63 1.54
N ASP A 52 -20.32 -6.90 1.18
CA ASP A 52 -20.16 -7.99 2.14
C ASP A 52 -18.66 -8.24 2.37
N ILE A 53 -18.26 -8.29 3.64
CA ILE A 53 -16.90 -8.50 4.08
C ILE A 53 -16.87 -9.75 4.96
N THR A 54 -16.11 -10.76 4.54
CA THR A 54 -15.95 -12.00 5.31
C THR A 54 -14.63 -11.97 6.08
N ALA A 55 -14.73 -12.03 7.40
CA ALA A 55 -13.58 -12.21 8.28
C ALA A 55 -13.39 -13.72 8.57
N SER A 56 -12.47 -14.35 7.85
CA SER A 56 -11.87 -15.63 8.24
C SER A 56 -10.67 -15.37 9.16
N GLY A 57 -10.49 -16.19 10.20
CA GLY A 57 -9.33 -16.04 11.09
C GLY A 57 -8.04 -16.34 10.34
N ALA A 58 -7.02 -15.49 10.48
CA ALA A 58 -5.66 -15.88 10.11
C ALA A 58 -5.22 -16.99 11.07
N GLU A 59 -4.82 -18.16 10.54
CA GLU A 59 -4.03 -19.10 11.32
C GLU A 59 -2.77 -18.34 11.76
N THR A 60 -2.61 -18.15 13.07
CA THR A 60 -1.41 -17.52 13.61
C THR A 60 -0.30 -18.55 13.51
N THR A 61 0.31 -18.70 12.33
CA THR A 61 1.63 -19.32 12.23
C THR A 61 2.60 -18.35 12.87
N ALA A 62 2.95 -18.59 14.13
CA ALA A 62 3.97 -17.84 14.83
C ALA A 62 5.30 -17.96 14.05
N ALA A 63 5.67 -16.91 13.32
CA ALA A 63 7.01 -16.79 12.77
C ALA A 63 7.99 -16.53 13.95
N PRO A 64 9.11 -17.26 14.07
CA PRO A 64 10.08 -17.00 15.11
C PRO A 64 10.68 -15.59 14.92
N LYS A 65 10.70 -14.83 16.01
CA LYS A 65 11.17 -13.44 16.11
C LYS A 65 12.64 -13.32 15.68
N ALA A 66 12.89 -12.86 14.45
CA ALA A 66 14.22 -12.45 14.04
C ALA A 66 14.53 -11.06 14.61
N THR A 67 15.34 -11.00 15.65
CA THR A 67 15.91 -9.77 16.21
C THR A 67 16.86 -9.14 15.19
N GLN A 68 16.38 -8.18 14.39
CA GLN A 68 17.27 -7.38 13.53
C GLN A 68 17.92 -6.29 14.37
N SER A 69 19.11 -6.62 14.89
CA SER A 69 20.05 -5.67 15.49
C SER A 69 20.60 -4.75 14.40
N ALA A 70 20.49 -3.44 14.62
CA ALA A 70 21.04 -2.41 13.77
C ALA A 70 22.58 -2.50 13.75
N ALA A 71 23.18 -2.92 12.63
CA ALA A 71 24.61 -2.75 12.35
C ALA A 71 24.93 -3.06 10.88
N ALA A 72 24.86 -2.05 10.01
CA ALA A 72 25.65 -2.02 8.77
C ALA A 72 25.69 -0.59 8.17
N LEU A 73 26.23 0.37 8.91
CA LEU A 73 26.83 1.57 8.34
C LEU A 73 28.32 1.57 8.73
N SER A 74 29.16 1.03 7.85
CA SER A 74 30.57 1.45 7.61
C SER A 74 31.28 0.47 6.66
N ALA A 75 31.77 1.01 5.53
CA ALA A 75 32.71 0.39 4.57
C ALA A 75 34.16 0.38 5.17
N PRO A 76 35.28 0.17 4.43
CA PRO A 76 35.54 -0.27 3.04
C PRO A 76 36.66 -1.34 2.92
N GLY A 77 37.12 -1.72 1.71
CA GLY A 77 38.46 -2.32 1.57
C GLY A 77 38.69 -3.24 0.37
N ALA A 78 39.45 -2.74 -0.61
CA ALA A 78 39.85 -3.41 -1.83
C ALA A 78 40.63 -4.73 -1.64
N ARG A 79 40.48 -5.66 -2.59
CA ARG A 79 41.62 -6.43 -3.11
C ARG A 79 41.55 -6.59 -4.63
N LEU A 80 42.55 -6.02 -5.27
CA LEU A 80 42.91 -6.16 -6.68
C LEU A 80 43.64 -7.50 -6.94
N ARG A 81 43.78 -7.83 -8.23
CA ARG A 81 44.72 -8.77 -8.92
C ARG A 81 44.16 -10.18 -9.13
N THR A 82 44.14 -10.75 -10.35
CA THR A 82 45.22 -10.88 -11.36
C THR A 82 44.54 -11.22 -12.71
N GLY A 83 44.75 -10.51 -13.83
CA GLY A 83 45.85 -10.65 -14.78
C GLY A 83 45.45 -11.53 -15.98
N GLY A 84 45.43 -11.01 -17.22
CA GLY A 84 45.04 -11.81 -18.40
C GLY A 84 44.87 -11.09 -19.75
N ARG A 85 45.87 -10.31 -20.16
CA ARG A 85 46.27 -9.91 -21.53
C ARG A 85 45.50 -10.47 -22.75
N ALA A 86 44.91 -9.58 -23.59
CA ALA A 86 45.21 -9.40 -25.03
C ALA A 86 44.34 -8.30 -25.69
N SER A 87 44.97 -7.50 -26.56
CA SER A 87 44.44 -6.40 -27.41
C SER A 87 44.38 -6.85 -28.90
N PRO A 88 44.23 -5.98 -29.93
CA PRO A 88 43.09 -5.15 -30.36
C PRO A 88 42.69 -5.32 -31.87
N ASP A 89 41.74 -4.48 -32.32
CA ASP A 89 41.48 -3.91 -33.68
C ASP A 89 40.76 -4.70 -34.80
N ARG A 90 39.65 -4.14 -35.34
CA ARG A 90 39.52 -3.70 -36.76
C ARG A 90 38.11 -3.18 -37.14
N ALA A 91 38.06 -1.86 -37.39
CA ALA A 91 37.39 -1.10 -38.46
C ALA A 91 35.91 -1.33 -38.93
N GLY A 92 35.23 -0.21 -39.20
CA GLY A 92 34.14 -0.08 -40.21
C GLY A 92 33.04 0.92 -39.78
N LYS A 93 33.23 2.24 -39.90
CA LYS A 93 32.81 3.15 -41.00
C LYS A 93 31.30 3.37 -41.13
N ALA A 94 30.93 4.65 -41.06
CA ALA A 94 29.61 5.23 -41.22
C ALA A 94 29.06 5.13 -42.65
N SER A 95 27.73 5.22 -42.75
CA SER A 95 26.98 6.07 -43.69
C SER A 95 25.70 6.55 -43.00
#